data_AF-A0A101HVU1-F1
#
_entry.id   AF-A0A101HVU1-F1
#
_cell.length_a   1.000
_cell.length_b   1.000
_cell.length_c   1.000
_cell.angle_alpha   90.00
_cell.angle_beta   90.00
_cell.angle_gamma   90.00
#
_symmetry.space_group_name_H-M   'P 1'
#
loop_
_entity.id
_entity.type
_entity.pdbx_description
1 polymer ?
#
loop_
_entity_poly.entity_id
_entity_poly.type
_entity_poly.pdbx_seq_one_letter_code
_entity_poly.pdbx_strand_id
1 'polypeptide(L)' 'MIEKKLPLRKAEKIELLIDGISHAGEGVGRCNGMTVFVPFAVPGEAVR' A
#
# COMPACT_ATOMS: atom_id res chain seq x y z
N MET A 1 -3.40 28.50 -7.51
CA MET A 1 -3.21 27.67 -6.29
C MET A 1 -3.16 26.23 -6.74
N ILE A 2 -2.05 25.52 -6.57
CA ILE A 2 -1.95 24.11 -6.98
C ILE A 2 -2.41 23.27 -5.80
N GLU A 3 -3.64 22.79 -5.86
CA GLU A 3 -4.20 21.88 -4.86
C GLU A 3 -3.43 20.55 -4.95
N LYS A 4 -2.55 20.30 -3.98
CA LYS A 4 -1.73 19.10 -3.93
C LYS A 4 -2.63 17.94 -3.54
N LYS A 5 -3.33 17.37 -4.52
CA LYS A 5 -4.19 16.20 -4.34
C LYS A 5 -3.29 15.04 -3.90
N LEU A 6 -3.35 14.70 -2.61
CA LEU A 6 -2.61 13.56 -2.08
C LEU A 6 -3.13 12.30 -2.81
N PRO A 7 -2.24 11.39 -3.23
CA PRO A 7 -2.64 10.20 -3.98
C PRO A 7 -3.46 9.21 -3.13
N LEU A 8 -3.44 9.37 -1.81
CA LEU A 8 -4.23 8.61 -0.84
C LEU A 8 -4.74 9.54 0.26
N ARG A 9 -5.94 9.27 0.76
CA ARG A 9 -6.54 9.93 1.93
C ARG A 9 -6.40 9.05 3.17
N LYS A 10 -6.35 9.68 4.35
CA LYS A 10 -6.39 8.93 5.62
C LYS A 10 -7.69 8.12 5.70
N ALA A 11 -7.58 6.85 6.12
CA ALA A 11 -8.68 5.89 6.23
C ALA A 11 -9.38 5.53 4.91
N GLU A 12 -8.77 5.84 3.76
CA GLU A 12 -9.23 5.33 2.47
C GLU A 12 -8.97 3.82 2.38
N LYS A 13 -10.01 3.05 2.02
CA LYS A 13 -9.89 1.62 1.78
C LYS A 13 -9.50 1.40 0.33
N ILE A 14 -8.40 0.67 0.11
CA ILE A 14 -7.87 0.39 -1.22
C ILE A 14 -7.65 -1.11 -1.34
N GLU A 15 -7.87 -1.67 -2.52
CA GLU A 15 -7.43 -3.03 -2.80
C GLU A 15 -5.95 -2.97 -3.20
N LEU A 16 -5.12 -3.73 -2.51
CA LEU A 16 -3.67 -3.73 -2.70
C LEU A 16 -3.19 -5.17 -2.91
N LEU A 17 -2.51 -5.39 -4.04
CA LEU A 17 -1.75 -6.61 -4.25
C LEU A 17 -0.38 -6.46 -3.59
N ILE A 18 -0.04 -7.42 -2.72
CA ILE A 18 1.28 -7.48 -2.11
C ILE A 18 2.26 -8.07 -3.13
N ASP A 19 3.23 -7.28 -3.57
CA ASP A 19 4.27 -7.67 -4.53
C ASP A 19 5.52 -8.25 -3.86
N GLY A 20 5.74 -7.96 -2.58
CA GLY A 20 6.94 -8.39 -1.87
C GLY A 20 6.82 -8.30 -0.35
N ILE A 21 7.95 -8.49 0.33
CA ILE A 21 8.08 -8.36 1.78
C ILE A 21 9.23 -7.38 2.12
N SER A 22 9.03 -6.57 3.15
CA SER A 22 10.03 -5.67 3.73
C SER A 22 11.05 -6.45 4.57
N HIS A 23 12.21 -5.87 4.89
CA HIS A 23 13.19 -6.53 5.77
C HIS A 23 12.61 -6.90 7.15
N ALA A 24 11.59 -6.18 7.62
CA ALA A 24 10.90 -6.45 8.88
C ALA A 24 9.80 -7.52 8.78
N GLY A 25 9.55 -8.09 7.60
CA GLY A 25 8.53 -9.11 7.40
C GLY A 25 7.13 -8.57 7.07
N GLU A 26 6.99 -7.29 6.72
CA GLU A 26 5.70 -6.70 6.32
C GLU A 26 5.47 -6.91 4.83
N GLY A 27 4.22 -7.12 4.43
CA GLY A 27 3.84 -7.13 3.02
C GLY A 27 4.05 -5.75 2.40
N VAL A 28 4.62 -5.71 1.20
CA VAL A 28 4.87 -4.50 0.44
C VAL A 28 4.00 -4.52 -0.80
N GLY A 29 3.20 -3.46 -0.98
CA GLY A 29 2.43 -3.21 -2.20
C GLY A 29 2.63 -1.78 -2.71
N ARG A 30 2.20 -1.51 -3.93
CA ARG A 30 2.23 -0.16 -4.52
C ARG A 30 0.83 0.30 -4.92
N CYS A 31 0.48 1.51 -4.51
CA CYS A 31 -0.77 2.16 -4.92
C CYS A 31 -0.51 3.63 -5.24
N ASN A 32 -0.99 4.10 -6.39
CA ASN A 32 -0.89 5.51 -6.82
C ASN A 32 0.53 6.12 -6.70
N GLY A 33 1.56 5.32 -6.99
CA GLY A 33 2.96 5.74 -6.91
C GLY A 33 3.55 5.77 -5.49
N MET A 34 2.82 5.29 -4.48
CA MET A 34 3.27 5.14 -3.10
C MET A 34 3.48 3.66 -2.75
N THR A 35 4.52 3.40 -1.97
CA THR A 35 4.73 2.10 -1.33
C THR A 35 3.91 2.03 -0.04
N VAL A 36 3.10 0.99 0.09
CA VAL A 36 2.26 0.72 1.25
C VAL A 36 2.79 -0.53 1.94
N PHE A 37 3.04 -0.42 3.24
CA PHE A 37 3.48 -1.52 4.09
C PHE A 37 2.26 -2.05 4.84
N VAL A 38 2.01 -3.35 4.70
CA VAL A 38 0.87 -4.04 5.31
C VAL A 38 1.40 -5.13 6.23
N PRO A 39 1.28 -4.98 7.56
CA PRO A 39 1.68 -6.03 8.49
C PRO A 39 0.79 -7.26 8.28
N PHE A 40 1.37 -8.46 8.46
CA PHE A 40 0.69 -9.75 8.34
C PHE A 40 0.17 -10.10 6.94
N ALA A 41 0.68 -9.45 5.88
CA ALA A 41 0.33 -9.78 4.50
C ALA A 41 1.51 -10.41 3.75
N VAL A 42 1.23 -11.37 2.86
CA VAL A 42 2.26 -12.10 2.11
C VAL A 42 2.23 -11.81 0.60
N PRO A 43 3.35 -11.97 -0.13
CA PRO A 43 3.41 -11.76 -1.57
C PRO A 43 2.40 -12.64 -2.30
N GLY A 44 1.67 -12.04 -3.23
CA GLY A 44 0.57 -12.69 -3.97
C GLY A 44 -0.79 -12.58 -3.30
N GLU A 45 -0.88 -12.05 -2.08
CA GLU A 45 -2.13 -11.78 -1.39
C GLU A 45 -2.74 -10.44 -1.86
N ALA A 46 -4.06 -10.41 -2.05
CA ALA A 46 -4.82 -9.19 -2.30
C ALA A 46 -5.57 -8.79 -1.02
N VAL A 47 -5.19 -7.64 -0.45
CA VAL A 47 -5.71 -7.12 0.83
C VAL A 47 -6.53 -5.84 0.62
N ARG A 48 -7.37 -5.45 1.59
CA ARG A 48 -8.26 -4.29 1.52
C ARG A 48 -8.26 -3.41 2.78
#